data_AF-R9P8R4-F1
#
_entry.id   AF-R9P8R4-F1
#
_cell.length_a   1.000
_cell.length_b   1.000
_cell.length_c   1.000
_cell.angle_alpha   90.00
_cell.angle_beta   90.00
_cell.angle_gamma   90.00
#
_symmetry.space_group_name_H-M   'P 1'
#
loop_
_entity.id
_entity.type
_entity.pdbx_description
1 polymer ?
#
loop_
_entity_poly.entity_id
_entity_poly.type
_entity_poly.pdbx_seq_one_letter_code
_entity_poly.pdbx_strand_id
1 'polypeptide(L)'
;MKRSLVQQDGLSTAKKTKAESDEEELVLPTRAPGLSSVPLTKPTPKLASIFQPRTLTTSASSTNGTSTSTGLKWLDPIGASKTCLHGLYGGPQPNAKVAFYDLDGTIVRPKNHKTFPSKTDEYDFEFLFSTRPAGTLSVIERIRQQHLEGFAIVVITNQKQTAYAAKSGLATWKKKMGHIAGAIDVPMRVFAALGDDEYRKPRLGMWTEFLRQNGGVELDKEQSFFVGDAAGRKKYRDHQDTDLKWALNAGIGFYTPEEYFLKRDKEYEVPMRPWSPSALKQSNGTLKGLVSEPEDDMVTVELSSIDKDAGAAGTILGSDHDAKAPEIVLFVGAPASGKTFLFNRIFEPASYVHVNQDTLRTREKCLRVVRDTVDAGQSCVVDNTNRDRATRKHYIDLARTLNARIRCIYFDVPKHVCVHNNHFRAHHGPTSSEEVKRSLLPYTAIESWFKDRQPPRREEGFDAEVVRVVWGWSGGDEEVEKMYKMYYH
;
A
#
# COMPACT_ATOMS: atom_id res chain seq x y z
N MET A 1 6.83 -44.10 33.79
CA MET A 1 7.67 -45.30 33.50
C MET A 1 8.93 -44.86 32.80
N LYS A 2 10.07 -45.31 33.30
CA LYS A 2 11.43 -45.03 32.82
C LYS A 2 11.64 -45.53 31.38
N ARG A 3 12.40 -44.80 30.56
CA ARG A 3 13.59 -45.35 29.90
C ARG A 3 14.45 -44.23 29.29
N SER A 4 15.61 -44.10 29.90
CA SER A 4 16.85 -43.46 29.47
C SER A 4 17.59 -44.28 28.40
N LEU A 5 18.68 -43.69 27.89
CA LEU A 5 19.91 -44.23 27.26
C LEU A 5 20.04 -43.94 25.76
N VAL A 6 21.22 -43.73 25.17
CA VAL A 6 22.51 -43.16 25.58
C VAL A 6 23.28 -42.92 24.25
N GLN A 7 24.13 -41.89 24.28
CA GLN A 7 25.28 -41.54 23.43
C GLN A 7 26.10 -42.70 22.82
N GLN A 8 26.61 -42.52 21.59
CA GLN A 8 27.97 -42.98 21.23
C GLN A 8 28.56 -42.19 20.05
N ASP A 9 29.83 -41.80 20.23
CA ASP A 9 30.72 -41.08 19.32
C ASP A 9 31.30 -41.98 18.22
N GLY A 10 31.82 -41.35 17.15
CA GLY A 10 32.71 -41.99 16.18
C GLY A 10 33.31 -41.01 15.17
N LEU A 11 34.58 -40.65 15.37
CA LEU A 11 35.42 -39.89 14.42
C LEU A 11 35.66 -40.66 13.11
N SER A 12 35.81 -39.94 11.99
CA SER A 12 36.93 -40.20 11.06
C SER A 12 37.21 -39.00 10.14
N THR A 13 38.44 -38.99 9.64
CA THR A 13 39.25 -37.87 9.16
C THR A 13 39.38 -37.79 7.64
N ALA A 14 39.62 -36.56 7.17
CA ALA A 14 40.60 -36.16 6.16
C ALA A 14 40.31 -36.19 4.63
N LYS A 15 40.47 -34.97 4.06
CA LYS A 15 41.26 -34.56 2.87
C LYS A 15 40.76 -34.87 1.44
N LYS A 16 40.51 -33.78 0.68
CA LYS A 16 41.32 -33.27 -0.47
C LYS A 16 40.56 -32.08 -1.14
N THR A 17 41.09 -30.84 -1.12
CA THR A 17 41.80 -30.12 -2.24
C THR A 17 41.09 -30.22 -3.60
N LYS A 18 40.77 -29.17 -4.38
CA LYS A 18 41.52 -27.97 -4.85
C LYS A 18 40.50 -27.10 -5.68
N ALA A 19 40.35 -25.79 -5.46
CA ALA A 19 40.81 -24.64 -6.29
C ALA A 19 40.54 -24.77 -7.82
N GLU A 20 40.21 -23.78 -8.66
CA GLU A 20 39.91 -22.31 -8.67
C GLU A 20 39.75 -21.91 -10.18
N SER A 21 39.53 -20.63 -10.49
CA SER A 21 39.45 -19.91 -11.81
C SER A 21 38.03 -19.70 -12.39
N ASP A 22 37.50 -18.46 -12.50
CA ASP A 22 37.87 -17.24 -13.29
C ASP A 22 37.61 -17.48 -14.80
N GLU A 23 36.99 -16.65 -15.65
CA GLU A 23 36.64 -15.22 -15.72
C GLU A 23 35.67 -14.99 -16.92
N GLU A 24 34.96 -13.83 -16.98
CA GLU A 24 34.58 -12.94 -18.13
C GLU A 24 34.09 -13.49 -19.51
N GLU A 25 33.27 -12.88 -20.38
CA GLU A 25 32.45 -11.67 -20.55
C GLU A 25 31.50 -11.91 -21.80
N LEU A 26 30.60 -10.97 -22.07
CA LEU A 26 29.51 -10.83 -23.08
C LEU A 26 29.84 -11.05 -24.58
N VAL A 27 28.80 -11.30 -25.41
CA VAL A 27 28.39 -10.58 -26.66
C VAL A 27 27.46 -11.45 -27.58
N LEU A 28 26.31 -10.88 -27.99
CA LEU A 28 25.44 -11.27 -29.14
C LEU A 28 25.77 -10.37 -30.36
N PRO A 29 25.27 -10.49 -31.63
CA PRO A 29 24.24 -11.37 -32.23
C PRO A 29 24.57 -11.90 -33.67
N THR A 30 23.67 -12.62 -34.35
CA THR A 30 23.41 -12.53 -35.82
C THR A 30 22.16 -13.35 -36.25
N ARG A 31 21.50 -12.96 -37.36
CA ARG A 31 20.13 -13.33 -37.78
C ARG A 31 20.08 -13.84 -39.24
N ALA A 32 19.22 -14.87 -39.50
CA ALA A 32 18.41 -15.24 -40.72
C ALA A 32 19.12 -15.59 -42.08
N PRO A 33 18.46 -16.13 -43.15
CA PRO A 33 17.02 -16.42 -43.41
C PRO A 33 16.63 -17.71 -44.25
N GLY A 34 15.31 -17.96 -44.42
CA GLY A 34 14.65 -18.64 -45.58
C GLY A 34 13.93 -19.98 -45.25
N LEU A 35 12.78 -20.40 -45.82
CA LEU A 35 11.85 -19.89 -46.85
C LEU A 35 10.51 -20.71 -46.81
N SER A 36 9.48 -20.09 -47.41
CA SER A 36 8.03 -20.40 -47.53
C SER A 36 7.58 -21.75 -48.15
N SER A 37 6.37 -22.24 -47.79
CA SER A 37 5.34 -22.70 -48.77
C SER A 37 3.92 -22.91 -48.17
N VAL A 38 2.88 -22.49 -48.91
CA VAL A 38 1.39 -22.66 -48.79
C VAL A 38 0.84 -22.49 -50.25
N PRO A 39 -0.40 -22.88 -50.71
CA PRO A 39 -1.55 -23.64 -50.17
C PRO A 39 -2.13 -24.75 -51.11
N LEU A 40 -3.17 -25.48 -50.65
CA LEU A 40 -4.23 -26.04 -51.53
C LEU A 40 -5.60 -26.13 -50.81
N THR A 41 -6.69 -25.93 -51.57
CA THR A 41 -8.08 -25.71 -51.10
C THR A 41 -9.12 -26.70 -51.65
N LYS A 42 -10.22 -26.87 -50.87
CA LYS A 42 -11.64 -27.25 -51.18
C LYS A 42 -11.99 -28.75 -51.39
N PRO A 43 -13.29 -29.20 -51.25
CA PRO A 43 -14.56 -28.45 -51.11
C PRO A 43 -15.58 -28.93 -50.02
N THR A 44 -16.63 -28.11 -49.83
CA THR A 44 -17.89 -28.31 -49.07
C THR A 44 -18.95 -29.14 -49.82
N PRO A 45 -20.01 -29.61 -49.13
CA PRO A 45 -21.36 -29.65 -49.70
C PRO A 45 -22.39 -28.82 -48.92
N LYS A 46 -23.32 -28.20 -49.68
CA LYS A 46 -24.55 -27.51 -49.22
C LYS A 46 -25.70 -28.51 -49.09
N LEU A 47 -26.71 -28.23 -48.24
CA LEU A 47 -28.11 -28.62 -48.51
C LEU A 47 -29.13 -27.71 -47.78
N ALA A 48 -30.02 -27.16 -48.62
CA ALA A 48 -31.39 -26.65 -48.52
C ALA A 48 -31.92 -25.80 -47.34
N SER A 49 -32.47 -24.66 -47.73
CA SER A 49 -33.36 -23.75 -47.00
C SER A 49 -34.82 -24.04 -47.41
N ILE A 50 -35.69 -24.35 -46.45
CA ILE A 50 -37.16 -24.33 -46.61
C ILE A 50 -37.75 -23.82 -45.29
N PHE A 51 -38.19 -22.56 -45.28
CA PHE A 51 -39.31 -21.97 -44.52
C PHE A 51 -39.14 -20.44 -44.49
N GLN A 52 -39.71 -19.76 -45.49
CA GLN A 52 -40.08 -18.35 -45.41
C GLN A 52 -41.60 -18.25 -45.51
N PRO A 53 -42.25 -17.48 -44.62
CA PRO A 53 -43.50 -16.82 -44.93
C PRO A 53 -43.28 -15.39 -45.46
N ARG A 54 -44.16 -15.02 -46.38
CA ARG A 54 -44.17 -13.86 -47.26
C ARG A 54 -44.27 -12.51 -46.53
N THR A 55 -43.65 -11.52 -47.15
CA THR A 55 -43.76 -10.08 -46.89
C THR A 55 -45.14 -9.54 -47.23
N LEU A 56 -45.62 -8.60 -46.40
CA LEU A 56 -46.48 -7.50 -46.83
C LEU A 56 -45.76 -6.20 -46.48
N THR A 57 -45.49 -5.43 -47.52
CA THR A 57 -44.86 -4.11 -47.50
C THR A 57 -45.83 -3.05 -47.01
N THR A 58 -45.40 -2.22 -46.07
CA THR A 58 -45.82 -0.81 -46.00
C THR A 58 -44.67 -0.01 -45.40
N SER A 59 -44.22 0.96 -46.18
CA SER A 59 -43.09 1.85 -45.93
C SER A 59 -43.45 2.97 -44.96
N ALA A 60 -42.69 3.12 -43.87
CA ALA A 60 -42.49 4.43 -43.21
C ALA A 60 -41.28 4.40 -42.25
N SER A 61 -40.30 5.26 -42.56
CA SER A 61 -39.32 5.95 -41.69
C SER A 61 -38.60 5.19 -40.56
N SER A 62 -37.30 5.07 -40.79
CA SER A 62 -36.22 4.72 -39.87
C SER A 62 -36.21 5.47 -38.53
N THR A 63 -36.21 4.73 -37.44
CA THR A 63 -35.43 5.06 -36.24
C THR A 63 -34.70 3.80 -35.78
N ASN A 64 -33.37 3.83 -35.83
CA ASN A 64 -32.51 2.75 -35.37
C ASN A 64 -32.53 2.69 -33.84
N GLY A 65 -33.56 2.05 -33.27
CA GLY A 65 -33.53 1.56 -31.90
C GLY A 65 -32.53 0.41 -31.82
N THR A 66 -31.31 0.70 -31.41
CA THR A 66 -30.32 -0.34 -31.12
C THR A 66 -30.75 -1.02 -29.83
N SER A 67 -31.22 -2.26 -29.92
CA SER A 67 -31.52 -3.09 -28.76
C SER A 67 -30.20 -3.43 -28.04
N THR A 68 -29.79 -2.56 -27.13
CA THR A 68 -28.65 -2.83 -26.24
C THR A 68 -29.05 -3.93 -25.27
N SER A 69 -28.33 -5.05 -25.30
CA SER A 69 -28.47 -6.08 -24.28
C SER A 69 -28.22 -5.46 -22.89
N THR A 70 -29.19 -5.61 -21.98
CA THR A 70 -29.23 -5.00 -20.64
C THR A 70 -28.27 -5.67 -19.63
N GLY A 71 -27.27 -6.42 -20.10
CA GLY A 71 -26.32 -7.11 -19.24
C GLY A 71 -25.18 -6.22 -18.75
N LEU A 72 -24.63 -6.52 -17.56
CA LEU A 72 -23.39 -5.92 -17.09
C LEU A 72 -22.23 -6.29 -18.01
N LYS A 73 -21.66 -5.30 -18.69
CA LYS A 73 -20.51 -5.44 -19.60
C LYS A 73 -19.21 -5.14 -18.85
N TRP A 74 -18.29 -6.10 -18.84
CA TRP A 74 -16.93 -5.88 -18.33
C TRP A 74 -16.03 -5.32 -19.43
N LEU A 75 -15.31 -4.25 -19.12
CA LEU A 75 -14.24 -3.70 -19.95
C LEU A 75 -12.90 -4.40 -19.62
N ASP A 76 -11.87 -4.03 -20.39
CA ASP A 76 -10.51 -4.46 -20.09
C ASP A 76 -10.08 -3.96 -18.70
N PRO A 77 -9.46 -4.82 -17.87
CA PRO A 77 -8.97 -4.41 -16.57
C PRO A 77 -7.93 -3.28 -16.69
N ILE A 78 -8.00 -2.33 -15.77
CA ILE A 78 -7.15 -1.14 -15.70
C ILE A 78 -5.85 -1.43 -14.94
N GLY A 79 -4.82 -0.66 -15.26
CA GLY A 79 -3.50 -0.69 -14.65
C GLY A 79 -2.57 -1.70 -15.32
N ALA A 80 -1.25 -1.49 -15.18
CA ALA A 80 -0.22 -2.36 -15.77
C ALA A 80 -0.36 -3.82 -15.31
N SER A 81 -0.76 -4.03 -14.05
CA SER A 81 -0.98 -5.34 -13.45
C SER A 81 -2.40 -5.90 -13.68
N LYS A 82 -3.28 -5.18 -14.38
CA LYS A 82 -4.67 -5.58 -14.67
C LYS A 82 -5.48 -5.92 -13.40
N THR A 83 -5.23 -5.19 -12.33
CA THR A 83 -5.76 -5.42 -10.98
C THR A 83 -7.01 -4.63 -10.66
N CYS A 84 -7.49 -3.76 -11.56
CA CYS A 84 -8.75 -3.04 -11.38
C CYS A 84 -9.77 -3.45 -12.46
N LEU A 85 -10.86 -4.10 -12.07
CA LEU A 85 -11.96 -4.39 -12.98
C LEU A 85 -12.83 -3.16 -13.18
N HIS A 86 -13.42 -3.03 -14.38
CA HIS A 86 -14.39 -1.99 -14.69
C HIS A 86 -15.59 -2.59 -15.43
N GLY A 87 -16.77 -2.49 -14.82
CA GLY A 87 -18.04 -2.95 -15.35
C GLY A 87 -18.99 -1.79 -15.63
N LEU A 88 -19.80 -1.92 -16.68
CA LEU A 88 -20.82 -0.97 -17.09
C LEU A 88 -22.18 -1.67 -17.21
N TYR A 89 -23.19 -1.14 -16.56
CA TYR A 89 -24.59 -1.58 -16.71
C TYR A 89 -25.43 -0.41 -17.18
N GLY A 90 -26.31 -0.61 -18.16
CA GLY A 90 -27.29 0.41 -18.58
C GLY A 90 -26.72 1.69 -19.21
N GLY A 91 -25.43 1.74 -19.56
CA GLY A 91 -24.80 2.90 -20.22
C GLY A 91 -24.71 4.16 -19.33
N PRO A 92 -23.97 4.13 -18.22
CA PRO A 92 -23.91 5.23 -17.26
C PRO A 92 -23.25 6.48 -17.85
N GLN A 93 -23.96 7.60 -17.79
CA GLN A 93 -23.48 8.89 -18.30
C GLN A 93 -22.63 9.64 -17.27
N PRO A 94 -21.71 10.51 -17.70
CA PRO A 94 -21.04 11.48 -16.83
C PRO A 94 -22.01 12.32 -16.00
N ASN A 95 -21.66 12.62 -14.75
CA ASN A 95 -22.50 13.43 -13.86
C ASN A 95 -21.67 14.10 -12.75
N ALA A 96 -22.10 15.28 -12.32
CA ALA A 96 -21.51 16.00 -11.19
C ALA A 96 -21.94 15.41 -9.83
N LYS A 97 -23.15 14.86 -9.73
CA LYS A 97 -23.68 14.24 -8.50
C LYS A 97 -23.51 12.73 -8.56
N VAL A 98 -22.78 12.17 -7.62
CA VAL A 98 -22.43 10.75 -7.64
C VAL A 98 -22.66 10.12 -6.27
N ALA A 99 -23.41 9.02 -6.28
CA ALA A 99 -23.60 8.16 -5.13
C ALA A 99 -22.71 6.93 -5.30
N PHE A 100 -21.68 6.85 -4.46
CA PHE A 100 -20.77 5.73 -4.42
C PHE A 100 -21.19 4.74 -3.35
N TYR A 101 -21.03 3.46 -3.62
CA TYR A 101 -21.38 2.37 -2.70
C TYR A 101 -20.27 1.33 -2.65
N ASP A 102 -19.95 0.84 -1.45
CA ASP A 102 -19.34 -0.48 -1.34
C ASP A 102 -20.35 -1.59 -1.71
N LEU A 103 -19.87 -2.81 -1.90
CA LEU A 103 -20.68 -3.96 -2.27
C LEU A 103 -21.01 -4.87 -1.08
N ASP A 104 -19.98 -5.50 -0.47
CA ASP A 104 -20.14 -6.62 0.46
C ASP A 104 -20.21 -6.09 1.89
N GLY A 105 -21.37 -6.23 2.54
CA GLY A 105 -21.66 -5.57 3.82
C GLY A 105 -22.42 -4.26 3.67
N THR A 106 -22.57 -3.77 2.42
CA THR A 106 -23.24 -2.49 2.13
C THR A 106 -24.49 -2.65 1.26
N ILE A 107 -24.35 -3.17 0.03
CA ILE A 107 -25.50 -3.46 -0.85
C ILE A 107 -26.00 -4.87 -0.60
N VAL A 108 -25.08 -5.83 -0.53
CA VAL A 108 -25.38 -7.26 -0.37
C VAL A 108 -24.54 -7.89 0.72
N ARG A 109 -24.99 -9.03 1.24
CA ARG A 109 -24.22 -9.92 2.10
C ARG A 109 -24.40 -11.38 1.66
N PRO A 110 -23.51 -12.30 2.03
CA PRO A 110 -23.72 -13.74 1.78
C PRO A 110 -25.00 -14.25 2.45
N LYS A 111 -25.65 -15.25 1.86
CA LYS A 111 -26.82 -15.88 2.49
C LYS A 111 -26.42 -16.64 3.75
N ASN A 112 -27.41 -16.94 4.59
CA ASN A 112 -27.25 -17.75 5.80
C ASN A 112 -26.21 -17.19 6.79
N HIS A 113 -26.06 -15.87 6.83
CA HIS A 113 -25.15 -15.16 7.75
C HIS A 113 -23.68 -15.59 7.65
N LYS A 114 -23.25 -16.14 6.51
CA LYS A 114 -21.84 -16.47 6.27
C LYS A 114 -21.02 -15.20 6.16
N THR A 115 -19.75 -15.28 6.58
CA THR A 115 -18.79 -14.18 6.40
C THR A 115 -18.34 -14.02 4.95
N PHE A 116 -18.25 -15.13 4.20
CA PHE A 116 -17.81 -15.13 2.81
C PHE A 116 -18.84 -15.84 1.90
N PRO A 117 -19.08 -15.32 0.68
CA PRO A 117 -19.96 -15.96 -0.28
C PRO A 117 -19.31 -17.22 -0.86
N SER A 118 -20.14 -18.13 -1.36
CA SER A 118 -19.71 -19.29 -2.13
C SER A 118 -18.84 -18.92 -3.32
N LYS A 119 -17.79 -19.72 -3.58
CA LYS A 119 -16.90 -19.55 -4.74
C LYS A 119 -17.54 -20.04 -6.05
N THR A 120 -18.59 -20.87 -5.94
CA THR A 120 -19.20 -21.56 -7.09
C THR A 120 -20.66 -21.20 -7.31
N ASP A 121 -21.34 -20.65 -6.30
CA ASP A 121 -22.73 -20.24 -6.38
C ASP A 121 -22.83 -18.72 -6.59
N GLU A 122 -23.20 -18.33 -7.80
CA GLU A 122 -23.42 -16.93 -8.20
C GLU A 122 -24.66 -16.29 -7.54
N TYR A 123 -25.51 -17.07 -6.87
CA TYR A 123 -26.70 -16.62 -6.15
C TYR A 123 -26.53 -16.63 -4.62
N ASP A 124 -25.32 -16.88 -4.10
CA ASP A 124 -25.01 -16.78 -2.66
C ASP A 124 -24.85 -15.32 -2.22
N PHE A 125 -25.93 -14.56 -2.37
CA PHE A 125 -26.07 -13.20 -1.87
C PHE A 125 -27.53 -12.89 -1.57
N GLU A 126 -27.74 -11.98 -0.62
CA GLU A 126 -29.01 -11.32 -0.37
C GLU A 126 -28.77 -9.81 -0.19
N PHE A 127 -29.75 -9.00 -0.59
CA PHE A 127 -29.69 -7.56 -0.35
C PHE A 127 -29.77 -7.28 1.16
N LEU A 128 -29.00 -6.30 1.62
CA LEU A 128 -29.05 -5.88 3.01
C LEU A 128 -30.46 -5.43 3.40
N PHE A 129 -30.76 -5.57 4.69
CA PHE A 129 -32.01 -5.11 5.30
C PHE A 129 -33.27 -5.65 4.60
N SER A 130 -33.25 -6.94 4.25
CA SER A 130 -34.42 -7.64 3.70
C SER A 130 -35.65 -7.55 4.61
N THR A 131 -35.44 -7.52 5.92
CA THR A 131 -36.44 -7.15 6.93
C THR A 131 -36.12 -5.74 7.45
N ARG A 132 -37.02 -4.77 7.24
CA ARG A 132 -36.78 -3.35 7.50
C ARG A 132 -37.93 -2.67 8.24
N PRO A 133 -37.69 -1.57 8.96
CA PRO A 133 -38.76 -0.80 9.62
C PRO A 133 -39.79 -0.29 8.59
N ALA A 134 -41.06 -0.21 9.01
CA ALA A 134 -42.11 0.39 8.18
C ALA A 134 -41.74 1.83 7.79
N GLY A 135 -41.98 2.19 6.52
CA GLY A 135 -41.63 3.52 5.99
C GLY A 135 -40.20 3.68 5.47
N THR A 136 -39.37 2.62 5.53
CA THR A 136 -38.04 2.62 4.89
C THR A 136 -38.07 1.95 3.51
N LEU A 137 -37.16 2.36 2.63
CA LEU A 137 -36.95 1.74 1.31
C LEU A 137 -35.97 0.57 1.42
N SER A 138 -36.12 -0.46 0.57
CA SER A 138 -35.06 -1.46 0.38
C SER A 138 -33.81 -0.78 -0.15
N VAL A 139 -32.68 -1.48 -0.07
CA VAL A 139 -31.46 -1.12 -0.79
C VAL A 139 -31.73 -0.86 -2.28
N ILE A 140 -32.48 -1.75 -2.95
CA ILE A 140 -32.84 -1.60 -4.37
C ILE A 140 -33.65 -0.32 -4.60
N GLU A 141 -34.74 -0.14 -3.87
CA GLU A 141 -35.62 1.03 -4.03
C GLU A 141 -34.89 2.34 -3.70
N ARG A 142 -34.03 2.33 -2.68
CA ARG A 142 -33.24 3.51 -2.30
C ARG A 142 -32.23 3.89 -3.39
N ILE A 143 -31.50 2.92 -3.96
CA ILE A 143 -30.55 3.19 -5.04
C ILE A 143 -31.29 3.69 -6.29
N ARG A 144 -32.45 3.10 -6.62
CA ARG A 144 -33.32 3.58 -7.70
C ARG A 144 -33.80 5.00 -7.47
N GLN A 145 -34.25 5.31 -6.25
CA GLN A 145 -34.64 6.67 -5.89
C GLN A 145 -33.48 7.65 -6.06
N GLN A 146 -32.27 7.29 -5.59
CA GLN A 146 -31.10 8.17 -5.71
C GLN A 146 -30.77 8.47 -7.18
N HIS A 147 -30.91 7.48 -8.05
CA HIS A 147 -30.76 7.68 -9.49
C HIS A 147 -31.83 8.62 -10.07
N LEU A 148 -33.10 8.45 -9.67
CA LEU A 148 -34.20 9.35 -10.05
C LEU A 148 -33.98 10.79 -9.58
N GLU A 149 -33.31 10.98 -8.44
CA GLU A 149 -32.89 12.29 -7.92
C GLU A 149 -31.68 12.89 -8.67
N GLY A 150 -31.23 12.23 -9.74
CA GLY A 150 -30.24 12.74 -10.67
C GLY A 150 -28.80 12.32 -10.37
N PHE A 151 -28.58 11.32 -9.51
CA PHE A 151 -27.23 10.84 -9.20
C PHE A 151 -26.77 9.76 -10.17
N ALA A 152 -25.50 9.81 -10.56
CA ALA A 152 -24.82 8.65 -11.11
C ALA A 152 -24.52 7.62 -10.00
N ILE A 153 -24.70 6.34 -10.32
CA ILE A 153 -24.48 5.24 -9.37
C ILE A 153 -23.15 4.56 -9.66
N VAL A 154 -22.29 4.47 -8.66
CA VAL A 154 -20.97 3.86 -8.78
C VAL A 154 -20.73 2.88 -7.63
N VAL A 155 -20.29 1.67 -7.95
CA VAL A 155 -19.86 0.67 -6.96
C VAL A 155 -18.33 0.62 -6.93
N ILE A 156 -17.75 0.75 -5.75
CA ILE A 156 -16.29 0.69 -5.51
C ILE A 156 -16.02 -0.39 -4.46
N THR A 157 -15.37 -1.49 -4.84
CA THR A 157 -15.23 -2.66 -3.96
C THR A 157 -13.83 -3.26 -3.93
N ASN A 158 -13.39 -3.71 -2.76
CA ASN A 158 -12.12 -4.41 -2.55
C ASN A 158 -12.33 -5.93 -2.71
N GLN A 159 -11.78 -6.54 -3.75
CA GLN A 159 -12.06 -7.92 -4.16
C GLN A 159 -10.80 -8.79 -4.31
N LYS A 160 -9.75 -8.50 -3.53
CA LYS A 160 -8.46 -9.22 -3.55
C LYS A 160 -8.63 -10.75 -3.49
N GLN A 161 -9.56 -11.25 -2.67
CA GLN A 161 -9.81 -12.68 -2.52
C GLN A 161 -10.33 -13.34 -3.80
N THR A 162 -11.02 -12.60 -4.67
CA THR A 162 -11.53 -13.11 -5.95
C THR A 162 -10.43 -13.31 -6.98
N ALA A 163 -9.31 -12.59 -6.85
CA ALA A 163 -8.13 -12.73 -7.71
C ALA A 163 -7.37 -14.05 -7.45
N TYR A 164 -7.35 -14.51 -6.20
CA TYR A 164 -6.66 -15.74 -5.79
C TYR A 164 -7.54 -16.99 -5.84
N ALA A 165 -8.86 -16.84 -5.99
CA ALA A 165 -9.70 -17.96 -6.34
C ALA A 165 -9.31 -18.44 -7.76
N ALA A 166 -9.33 -19.76 -8.02
CA ALA A 166 -9.14 -20.30 -9.37
C ALA A 166 -9.98 -19.52 -10.40
N LYS A 167 -9.63 -19.52 -11.69
CA LYS A 167 -10.35 -18.78 -12.77
C LYS A 167 -11.89 -18.82 -12.64
N SER A 168 -12.45 -19.90 -12.10
CA SER A 168 -13.87 -20.04 -11.75
C SER A 168 -14.40 -19.00 -10.75
N GLY A 169 -13.69 -18.65 -9.68
CA GLY A 169 -14.18 -17.74 -8.64
C GLY A 169 -14.39 -16.31 -9.14
N LEU A 170 -13.46 -15.79 -9.95
CA LEU A 170 -13.64 -14.48 -10.59
C LEU A 170 -14.82 -14.50 -11.58
N ALA A 171 -14.98 -15.58 -12.34
CA ALA A 171 -16.11 -15.72 -13.26
C ALA A 171 -17.45 -15.77 -12.51
N THR A 172 -17.53 -16.54 -11.42
CA THR A 172 -18.70 -16.60 -10.53
C THR A 172 -19.02 -15.21 -9.95
N TRP A 173 -18.00 -14.49 -9.47
CA TRP A 173 -18.20 -13.15 -8.92
C TRP A 173 -18.71 -12.15 -9.98
N LYS A 174 -18.17 -12.19 -11.21
CA LYS A 174 -18.63 -11.35 -12.32
C LYS A 174 -20.11 -11.60 -12.66
N LYS A 175 -20.56 -12.85 -12.58
CA LYS A 175 -21.98 -13.21 -12.79
C LYS A 175 -22.85 -12.77 -11.61
N LYS A 176 -22.41 -13.00 -10.36
CA LYS A 176 -23.05 -12.45 -9.15
C LYS A 176 -23.29 -10.95 -9.29
N MET A 177 -22.27 -10.20 -9.70
CA MET A 177 -22.40 -8.75 -9.93
C MET A 177 -23.39 -8.43 -11.06
N GLY A 178 -23.44 -9.24 -12.11
CA GLY A 178 -24.45 -9.13 -13.16
C GLY A 178 -25.89 -9.29 -12.63
N HIS A 179 -26.13 -10.27 -11.76
CA HIS A 179 -27.43 -10.50 -11.12
C HIS A 179 -27.81 -9.34 -10.19
N ILE A 180 -26.85 -8.82 -9.42
CA ILE A 180 -27.06 -7.66 -8.54
C ILE A 180 -27.41 -6.42 -9.37
N ALA A 181 -26.64 -6.14 -10.42
CA ALA A 181 -26.90 -5.00 -11.30
C ALA A 181 -28.27 -5.12 -12.00
N GLY A 182 -28.63 -6.32 -12.47
CA GLY A 182 -29.95 -6.58 -13.07
C GLY A 182 -31.11 -6.46 -12.08
N ALA A 183 -30.91 -6.78 -10.81
CA ALA A 183 -31.94 -6.60 -9.78
C ALA A 183 -32.14 -5.12 -9.40
N ILE A 184 -31.06 -4.33 -9.36
CA ILE A 184 -31.14 -2.88 -9.10
C ILE A 184 -31.67 -2.15 -10.35
N ASP A 185 -31.25 -2.55 -11.53
CA ASP A 185 -31.69 -2.05 -12.84
C ASP A 185 -31.61 -0.52 -13.00
N VAL A 186 -30.44 0.04 -12.70
CA VAL A 186 -30.12 1.46 -12.97
C VAL A 186 -28.76 1.56 -13.65
N PRO A 187 -28.52 2.53 -14.54
CA PRO A 187 -27.21 2.75 -15.12
C PRO A 187 -26.14 2.92 -14.03
N MET A 188 -25.13 2.06 -14.03
CA MET A 188 -24.08 2.08 -13.00
C MET A 188 -22.71 1.68 -13.53
N ARG A 189 -21.68 2.21 -12.87
CA ARG A 189 -20.27 1.80 -13.04
C ARG A 189 -19.84 0.93 -11.86
N VAL A 190 -19.06 -0.10 -12.12
CA VAL A 190 -18.50 -0.97 -11.08
C VAL A 190 -16.99 -0.97 -11.21
N PHE A 191 -16.28 -0.57 -10.16
CA PHE A 191 -14.84 -0.73 -10.03
C PHE A 191 -14.52 -1.72 -8.91
N ALA A 192 -13.63 -2.68 -9.21
CA ALA A 192 -13.24 -3.69 -8.23
C ALA A 192 -11.72 -3.90 -8.21
N ALA A 193 -11.11 -3.69 -7.03
CA ALA A 193 -9.68 -3.88 -6.81
C ALA A 193 -9.34 -5.33 -6.46
N LEU A 194 -8.62 -6.00 -7.35
CA LEU A 194 -8.14 -7.37 -7.23
C LEU A 194 -6.75 -7.47 -6.57
N GLY A 195 -6.04 -6.35 -6.48
CA GLY A 195 -4.70 -6.25 -5.91
C GLY A 195 -4.65 -5.58 -4.55
N ASP A 196 -3.44 -5.52 -4.00
CA ASP A 196 -3.09 -4.66 -2.86
C ASP A 196 -2.17 -3.53 -3.34
N ASP A 197 -2.74 -2.69 -4.20
CA ASP A 197 -2.07 -1.64 -4.94
C ASP A 197 -2.87 -0.34 -4.85
N GLU A 198 -2.55 0.64 -5.69
CA GLU A 198 -3.21 1.96 -5.76
C GLU A 198 -4.75 1.90 -5.87
N TYR A 199 -5.33 0.83 -6.41
CA TYR A 199 -6.78 0.71 -6.59
C TYR A 199 -7.50 0.29 -5.31
N ARG A 200 -6.82 -0.37 -4.37
CA ARG A 200 -7.45 -0.89 -3.16
C ARG A 200 -7.76 0.25 -2.18
N LYS A 201 -9.03 0.36 -1.75
CA LYS A 201 -9.46 1.31 -0.71
C LYS A 201 -8.60 1.10 0.56
N PRO A 202 -8.13 2.19 1.21
CA PRO A 202 -8.60 3.57 1.10
C PRO A 202 -7.92 4.43 0.02
N ARG A 203 -7.07 3.82 -0.82
CA ARG A 203 -6.35 4.55 -1.88
C ARG A 203 -7.27 4.95 -3.02
N LEU A 204 -6.89 6.01 -3.73
CA LEU A 204 -7.75 6.68 -4.72
C LEU A 204 -7.58 6.18 -6.16
N GLY A 205 -6.92 5.04 -6.43
CA GLY A 205 -6.76 4.55 -7.81
C GLY A 205 -8.10 4.33 -8.53
N MET A 206 -9.09 3.73 -7.86
CA MET A 206 -10.45 3.57 -8.44
C MET A 206 -11.18 4.92 -8.60
N TRP A 207 -10.91 5.89 -7.73
CA TRP A 207 -11.46 7.24 -7.82
C TRP A 207 -10.90 7.99 -9.03
N THR A 208 -9.59 7.96 -9.23
CA THR A 208 -8.92 8.58 -10.38
C THR A 208 -9.44 8.02 -11.70
N GLU A 209 -9.62 6.69 -11.78
CA GLU A 209 -10.21 6.08 -12.96
C GLU A 209 -11.67 6.49 -13.15
N PHE A 210 -12.47 6.55 -12.07
CA PHE A 210 -13.83 7.06 -12.17
C PHE A 210 -13.85 8.49 -12.74
N LEU A 211 -13.02 9.41 -12.24
CA LEU A 211 -12.97 10.79 -12.74
C LEU A 211 -12.62 10.86 -14.23
N ARG A 212 -11.67 10.03 -14.68
CA ARG A 212 -11.32 9.90 -16.11
C ARG A 212 -12.52 9.45 -16.95
N GLN A 213 -13.32 8.54 -16.42
CA GLN A 213 -14.53 8.01 -17.05
C GLN A 213 -15.74 8.95 -16.94
N ASN A 214 -15.69 9.92 -16.03
CA ASN A 214 -16.68 10.97 -15.87
C ASN A 214 -16.51 12.10 -16.92
N GLY A 215 -15.66 11.89 -17.94
CA GLY A 215 -15.65 12.69 -19.17
C GLY A 215 -15.34 14.18 -18.96
N GLY A 216 -14.60 14.54 -17.92
CA GLY A 216 -14.28 15.93 -17.58
C GLY A 216 -15.37 16.68 -16.83
N VAL A 217 -16.49 16.04 -16.50
CA VAL A 217 -17.50 16.63 -15.60
C VAL A 217 -16.93 16.69 -14.20
N GLU A 218 -16.80 17.91 -13.67
CA GLU A 218 -16.35 18.15 -12.32
C GLU A 218 -17.40 17.64 -11.31
N LEU A 219 -16.92 16.97 -10.27
CA LEU A 219 -17.76 16.34 -9.28
C LEU A 219 -18.11 17.31 -8.16
N ASP A 220 -19.40 17.45 -7.88
CA ASP A 220 -19.90 18.19 -6.73
C ASP A 220 -19.64 17.35 -5.47
N LYS A 221 -18.56 17.68 -4.75
CA LYS A 221 -18.12 16.95 -3.57
C LYS A 221 -19.04 17.11 -2.36
N GLU A 222 -19.80 18.21 -2.31
CA GLU A 222 -20.71 18.50 -1.21
C GLU A 222 -21.97 17.63 -1.31
N GLN A 223 -22.45 17.41 -2.54
CA GLN A 223 -23.63 16.57 -2.78
C GLN A 223 -23.29 15.10 -2.98
N SER A 224 -22.08 14.78 -3.46
CA SER A 224 -21.64 13.40 -3.65
C SER A 224 -21.25 12.75 -2.33
N PHE A 225 -21.45 11.44 -2.24
CA PHE A 225 -21.18 10.69 -1.01
C PHE A 225 -20.81 9.23 -1.28
N PHE A 226 -20.21 8.61 -0.28
CA PHE A 226 -19.91 7.18 -0.22
C PHE A 226 -20.73 6.48 0.86
N VAL A 227 -21.31 5.33 0.54
CA VAL A 227 -21.95 4.45 1.53
C VAL A 227 -21.09 3.19 1.69
N GLY A 228 -20.69 2.86 2.91
CA GLY A 228 -19.82 1.71 3.18
C GLY A 228 -19.88 1.22 4.63
N ASP A 229 -19.72 -0.08 4.85
CA ASP A 229 -19.75 -0.69 6.19
C ASP A 229 -18.40 -0.63 6.90
N ALA A 230 -17.28 -0.53 6.17
CA ALA A 230 -15.95 -0.44 6.77
C ALA A 230 -15.70 0.98 7.32
N ALA A 231 -16.28 1.28 8.48
CA ALA A 231 -16.26 2.59 9.13
C ALA A 231 -15.51 2.61 10.48
N GLY A 232 -14.87 1.50 10.89
CA GLY A 232 -14.10 1.43 12.14
C GLY A 232 -14.93 1.43 13.42
N ARG A 233 -16.21 1.04 13.36
CA ARG A 233 -17.13 1.09 14.49
C ARG A 233 -16.80 0.00 15.52
N LYS A 234 -16.50 0.41 16.76
CA LYS A 234 -16.18 -0.49 17.88
C LYS A 234 -17.33 -1.45 18.21
N LYS A 235 -18.57 -0.96 18.20
CA LYS A 235 -19.78 -1.73 18.54
C LYS A 235 -20.06 -2.86 17.56
N TYR A 236 -19.86 -2.61 16.26
CA TYR A 236 -20.08 -3.59 15.19
C TYR A 236 -18.84 -4.44 14.92
N ARG A 237 -17.71 -4.13 15.58
CA ARG A 237 -16.41 -4.77 15.37
C ARG A 237 -16.01 -4.75 13.89
N ASP A 238 -16.20 -3.61 13.24
CA ASP A 238 -15.78 -3.43 11.85
C ASP A 238 -14.31 -3.85 11.73
N HIS A 239 -14.01 -4.75 10.81
CA HIS A 239 -12.66 -5.27 10.65
C HIS A 239 -11.66 -4.21 10.15
N GLN A 240 -12.19 -3.17 9.51
CA GLN A 240 -11.44 -2.09 8.86
C GLN A 240 -12.30 -0.81 8.85
N ASP A 241 -11.64 0.32 8.57
CA ASP A 241 -12.25 1.64 8.34
C ASP A 241 -11.95 2.15 6.91
N THR A 242 -11.71 1.23 5.97
CA THR A 242 -11.24 1.57 4.61
C THR A 242 -12.23 2.39 3.80
N ASP A 243 -13.53 2.21 4.01
CA ASP A 243 -14.56 2.94 3.26
C ASP A 243 -14.66 4.40 3.73
N LEU A 244 -14.69 4.59 5.05
CA LEU A 244 -14.63 5.91 5.66
C LEU A 244 -13.36 6.66 5.24
N LYS A 245 -12.20 6.01 5.35
CA LYS A 245 -10.93 6.59 4.93
C LYS A 245 -10.88 6.91 3.43
N TRP A 246 -11.50 6.08 2.58
CA TRP A 246 -11.59 6.36 1.14
C TRP A 246 -12.42 7.62 0.86
N ALA A 247 -13.58 7.75 1.50
CA ALA A 247 -14.43 8.94 1.37
C ALA A 247 -13.72 10.21 1.87
N LEU A 248 -13.00 10.11 2.99
CA LEU A 248 -12.18 11.20 3.54
C LEU A 248 -11.02 11.59 2.62
N ASN A 249 -10.41 10.63 1.92
CA ASN A 249 -9.39 10.92 0.91
C ASN A 249 -9.98 11.59 -0.33
N ALA A 250 -11.13 11.14 -0.81
CA ALA A 250 -11.84 11.74 -1.95
C ALA A 250 -12.39 13.14 -1.62
N GLY A 251 -12.64 13.40 -0.34
CA GLY A 251 -13.20 14.65 0.18
C GLY A 251 -14.71 14.74 -0.05
N ILE A 252 -15.42 13.63 0.07
CA ILE A 252 -16.88 13.54 -0.12
C ILE A 252 -17.58 13.08 1.17
N GLY A 253 -18.90 13.24 1.24
CA GLY A 253 -19.70 12.75 2.36
C GLY A 253 -19.58 11.23 2.55
N PHE A 254 -19.77 10.75 3.78
CA PHE A 254 -19.77 9.31 4.10
C PHE A 254 -20.98 8.95 4.93
N TYR A 255 -21.57 7.79 4.66
CA TYR A 255 -22.63 7.19 5.46
C TYR A 255 -22.36 5.70 5.66
N THR A 256 -22.74 5.18 6.83
CA THR A 256 -22.86 3.72 6.99
C THR A 256 -24.13 3.20 6.32
N PRO A 257 -24.25 1.88 6.03
CA PRO A 257 -25.47 1.32 5.46
C PRO A 257 -26.69 1.56 6.38
N GLU A 258 -26.49 1.47 7.69
CA GLU A 258 -27.53 1.73 8.68
C GLU A 258 -28.00 3.19 8.68
N GLU A 259 -27.07 4.15 8.63
CA GLU A 259 -27.40 5.58 8.52
C GLU A 259 -28.16 5.85 7.21
N TYR A 260 -27.66 5.33 6.10
CA TYR A 260 -28.18 5.67 4.78
C TYR A 260 -29.53 5.00 4.47
N PHE A 261 -29.61 3.68 4.64
CA PHE A 261 -30.79 2.89 4.27
C PHE A 261 -31.85 2.87 5.37
N LEU A 262 -31.44 2.80 6.64
CA LEU A 262 -32.36 2.69 7.79
C LEU A 262 -32.60 4.02 8.51
N LYS A 263 -31.92 5.11 8.13
CA LYS A 263 -32.02 6.42 8.78
C LYS A 263 -31.69 6.37 10.28
N ARG A 264 -30.71 5.55 10.66
CA ARG A 264 -30.16 5.55 12.01
C ARG A 264 -29.18 6.71 12.21
N ASP A 265 -28.89 7.00 13.47
CA ASP A 265 -27.88 7.99 13.85
C ASP A 265 -26.46 7.52 13.49
N LYS A 266 -25.57 8.49 13.34
CA LYS A 266 -24.16 8.25 13.07
C LYS A 266 -23.48 7.56 14.25
N GLU A 267 -22.80 6.43 13.99
CA GLU A 267 -22.15 5.60 15.02
C GLU A 267 -20.62 5.46 14.84
N TYR A 268 -19.99 6.22 13.95
CA TYR A 268 -18.54 6.18 13.70
C TYR A 268 -17.83 7.50 14.04
N GLU A 269 -16.55 7.39 14.38
CA GLU A 269 -15.66 8.53 14.62
C GLU A 269 -14.74 8.73 13.41
N VAL A 270 -14.38 9.98 13.13
CA VAL A 270 -13.38 10.26 12.08
C VAL A 270 -12.01 9.78 12.60
N PRO A 271 -11.32 8.87 11.90
CA PRO A 271 -10.02 8.38 12.35
C PRO A 271 -9.04 9.55 12.43
N MET A 272 -8.16 9.53 13.44
CA MET A 272 -7.06 10.48 13.51
C MET A 272 -6.01 10.17 12.43
N ARG A 273 -5.25 11.18 12.03
CA ARG A 273 -4.05 11.04 11.17
C ARG A 273 -2.80 11.19 12.03
N PRO A 274 -2.39 10.17 12.81
CA PRO A 274 -1.33 10.30 13.79
C PRO A 274 0.07 10.51 13.17
N TRP A 275 0.20 10.40 11.84
CA TRP A 275 1.38 10.79 11.06
C TRP A 275 1.38 12.25 10.60
N SER A 276 0.24 12.94 10.70
CA SER A 276 0.15 14.35 10.31
C SER A 276 1.00 15.20 11.25
N PRO A 277 1.79 16.18 10.74
CA PRO A 277 2.55 17.11 11.57
C PRO A 277 1.71 17.75 12.69
N SER A 278 0.45 18.08 12.42
CA SER A 278 -0.47 18.68 13.41
C SER A 278 -0.84 17.74 14.56
N ALA A 279 -0.82 16.42 14.33
CA ALA A 279 -1.13 15.39 15.33
C ALA A 279 0.10 14.97 16.15
N LEU A 280 1.29 15.35 15.69
CA LEU A 280 2.58 15.06 16.34
C LEU A 280 2.99 16.13 17.34
N LYS A 281 2.14 17.13 17.60
CA LYS A 281 2.32 18.05 18.72
C LYS A 281 2.45 17.21 19.99
N GLN A 282 3.69 17.11 20.48
CA GLN A 282 3.98 16.41 21.71
C GLN A 282 3.07 17.00 22.79
N SER A 283 2.42 16.12 23.56
CA SER A 283 1.80 16.54 24.81
C SER A 283 2.89 17.15 25.68
N ASN A 284 2.97 18.48 25.74
CA ASN A 284 3.75 19.21 26.73
C ASN A 284 3.12 19.01 28.11
N GLY A 285 3.15 17.80 28.65
CA GLY A 285 2.47 17.51 29.91
C GLY A 285 2.26 16.04 30.19
N THR A 286 3.33 15.26 30.26
CA THR A 286 3.37 14.11 31.16
C THR A 286 4.49 14.39 32.13
N LEU A 287 4.30 14.05 33.41
CA LEU A 287 5.20 14.24 34.55
C LEU A 287 6.66 13.77 34.27
N LYS A 288 7.42 14.51 33.45
CA LYS A 288 8.85 14.34 33.27
C LYS A 288 9.53 14.77 34.56
N GLY A 289 10.28 13.86 35.19
CA GLY A 289 11.11 14.19 36.35
C GLY A 289 11.03 13.23 37.54
N LEU A 290 10.19 12.19 37.50
CA LEU A 290 10.16 11.16 38.58
C LEU A 290 11.00 9.92 38.26
N VAL A 291 11.25 9.63 36.98
CA VAL A 291 12.17 8.59 36.50
C VAL A 291 12.89 9.16 35.27
N SER A 292 14.23 9.10 35.24
CA SER A 292 15.02 9.49 34.06
C SER A 292 14.80 8.47 32.95
N GLU A 293 14.21 8.90 31.82
CA GLU A 293 14.05 8.03 30.66
C GLU A 293 15.35 8.05 29.83
N PRO A 294 15.71 6.96 29.13
CA PRO A 294 16.92 6.90 28.31
C PRO A 294 17.03 8.02 27.26
N GLU A 295 15.89 8.55 26.82
CA GLU A 295 15.79 9.63 25.85
C GLU A 295 16.11 11.01 26.44
N ASP A 296 16.11 11.18 27.76
CA ASP A 296 16.43 12.46 28.41
C ASP A 296 17.93 12.78 28.35
N ASP A 297 18.78 11.77 28.14
CA ASP A 297 20.24 11.91 27.97
C ASP A 297 20.66 12.09 26.49
N MET A 298 19.70 12.29 25.57
CA MET A 298 19.94 12.39 24.13
C MET A 298 19.80 13.82 23.59
N VAL A 299 20.61 14.15 22.60
CA VAL A 299 20.46 15.41 21.84
C VAL A 299 19.37 15.22 20.80
N THR A 300 18.25 15.94 20.93
CA THR A 300 17.09 15.76 20.04
C THR A 300 17.11 16.73 18.87
N VAL A 301 16.89 16.22 17.65
CA VAL A 301 16.77 16.99 16.41
C VAL A 301 15.48 16.60 15.68
N GLU A 302 14.69 17.57 15.24
CA GLU A 302 13.52 17.31 14.40
C GLU A 302 13.92 17.16 12.93
N LEU A 303 13.47 16.11 12.25
CA LEU A 303 13.84 15.86 10.84
C LEU A 303 13.45 17.02 9.91
N SER A 304 12.34 17.72 10.18
CA SER A 304 11.88 18.89 9.43
C SER A 304 12.71 20.16 9.61
N SER A 305 13.59 20.20 10.60
CA SER A 305 14.46 21.35 10.88
C SER A 305 15.77 21.32 10.09
N ILE A 306 16.13 20.17 9.54
CA ILE A 306 17.44 19.91 8.92
C ILE A 306 17.73 20.85 7.75
N ASP A 307 16.71 21.22 6.98
CA ASP A 307 16.83 22.14 5.85
C ASP A 307 16.75 23.62 6.26
N LYS A 308 16.24 23.91 7.45
CA LYS A 308 15.91 25.27 7.92
C LYS A 308 16.91 25.81 8.94
N ASP A 309 17.57 24.91 9.67
CA ASP A 309 18.48 25.22 10.75
C ASP A 309 19.84 24.55 10.50
N ALA A 310 20.84 25.36 10.17
CA ALA A 310 22.21 24.90 9.98
C ALA A 310 22.78 24.23 11.26
N GLY A 311 22.29 24.62 12.45
CA GLY A 311 22.65 23.99 13.71
C GLY A 311 22.11 22.56 13.84
N ALA A 312 20.92 22.27 13.31
CA ALA A 312 20.35 20.92 13.28
C ALA A 312 21.19 19.98 12.38
N ALA A 313 21.53 20.44 11.17
CA ALA A 313 22.42 19.71 10.27
C ALA A 313 23.82 19.51 10.88
N GLY A 314 24.38 20.56 11.49
CA GLY A 314 25.68 20.50 12.18
C GLY A 314 25.69 19.54 13.36
N THR A 315 24.58 19.45 14.12
CA THR A 315 24.44 18.47 15.22
C THR A 315 24.45 17.03 14.71
N ILE A 316 23.80 16.77 13.58
CA ILE A 316 23.75 15.45 12.93
C ILE A 316 25.13 15.08 12.38
N LEU A 317 25.78 15.99 11.63
CA LEU A 317 27.12 15.78 11.09
C LEU A 317 28.18 15.70 12.19
N GLY A 318 27.99 16.37 13.32
CA GLY A 318 28.95 16.46 14.41
C GLY A 318 29.95 17.61 14.21
N SER A 319 30.36 18.24 15.31
CA SER A 319 31.26 19.40 15.32
C SER A 319 32.66 19.15 14.76
N ASP A 320 33.10 17.89 14.73
CA ASP A 320 34.44 17.50 14.28
C ASP A 320 34.40 16.76 12.93
N HIS A 321 33.33 16.91 12.15
CA HIS A 321 33.21 16.29 10.84
C HIS A 321 34.40 16.61 9.91
N ASP A 322 34.98 17.80 10.05
CA ASP A 322 36.15 18.25 9.28
C ASP A 322 37.49 17.79 9.89
N ALA A 323 37.46 17.13 11.06
CA ALA A 323 38.65 16.51 11.61
C ALA A 323 39.09 15.36 10.70
N LYS A 324 40.35 15.35 10.28
CA LYS A 324 40.93 14.38 9.33
C LYS A 324 40.95 12.91 9.80
N ALA A 325 40.24 12.56 10.87
CA ALA A 325 40.18 11.22 11.42
C ALA A 325 38.88 10.52 10.97
N PRO A 326 38.93 9.30 10.42
CA PRO A 326 37.74 8.59 9.98
C PRO A 326 36.82 8.25 11.16
N GLU A 327 35.51 8.33 10.92
CA GLU A 327 34.50 7.91 11.89
C GLU A 327 33.46 6.95 11.30
N ILE A 328 32.79 6.24 12.21
CA ILE A 328 31.67 5.35 11.93
C ILE A 328 30.41 5.96 12.55
N VAL A 329 29.44 6.30 11.72
CA VAL A 329 28.12 6.76 12.18
C VAL A 329 27.13 5.61 12.09
N LEU A 330 26.58 5.20 13.24
CA LEU A 330 25.64 4.09 13.32
C LEU A 330 24.20 4.60 13.38
N PHE A 331 23.43 4.37 12.32
CA PHE A 331 21.99 4.65 12.35
C PHE A 331 21.24 3.55 13.11
N VAL A 332 20.30 3.93 13.97
CA VAL A 332 19.43 3.00 14.71
C VAL A 332 17.99 3.42 14.48
N GLY A 333 17.17 2.56 13.87
CA GLY A 333 15.79 2.95 13.54
C GLY A 333 15.00 1.90 12.78
N ALA A 334 13.68 1.95 12.92
CA ALA A 334 12.77 1.04 12.23
C ALA A 334 12.93 1.10 10.71
N PRO A 335 12.60 0.03 9.96
CA PRO A 335 12.35 0.17 8.54
C PRO A 335 11.34 1.31 8.26
N ALA A 336 11.55 2.05 7.16
CA ALA A 336 10.74 3.21 6.78
C ALA A 336 10.72 4.41 7.76
N SER A 337 11.69 4.51 8.67
CA SER A 337 11.84 5.67 9.58
C SER A 337 12.56 6.90 8.97
N GLY A 338 12.93 6.88 7.68
CA GLY A 338 13.64 7.99 7.03
C GLY A 338 15.18 7.94 7.11
N LYS A 339 15.78 6.81 7.51
CA LYS A 339 17.25 6.68 7.61
C LYS A 339 17.99 7.00 6.32
N THR A 340 17.67 6.30 5.23
CA THR A 340 18.28 6.53 3.92
C THR A 340 18.03 7.95 3.40
N PHE A 341 16.87 8.54 3.73
CA PHE A 341 16.60 9.94 3.41
C PHE A 341 17.60 10.87 4.11
N LEU A 342 17.84 10.67 5.41
CA LEU A 342 18.83 11.45 6.14
C LEU A 342 20.25 11.26 5.59
N PHE A 343 20.61 10.02 5.22
CA PHE A 343 21.90 9.73 4.61
C PHE A 343 22.12 10.56 3.34
N ASN A 344 21.21 10.44 2.37
CA ASN A 344 21.32 11.16 1.10
C ASN A 344 21.32 12.68 1.30
N ARG A 345 20.57 13.18 2.30
CA ARG A 345 20.43 14.62 2.50
C ARG A 345 21.65 15.26 3.17
N ILE A 346 22.29 14.55 4.09
CA ILE A 346 23.31 15.12 4.98
C ILE A 346 24.68 14.47 4.80
N PHE A 347 24.74 13.15 4.75
CA PHE A 347 26.01 12.42 4.79
C PHE A 347 26.62 12.21 3.40
N GLU A 348 25.80 12.01 2.38
CA GLU A 348 26.27 11.88 1.00
C GLU A 348 26.95 13.16 0.48
N PRO A 349 26.38 14.38 0.62
CA PRO A 349 27.08 15.62 0.27
C PRO A 349 28.36 15.85 1.07
N ALA A 350 28.43 15.29 2.27
CA ALA A 350 29.59 15.35 3.15
C ALA A 350 30.60 14.22 2.88
N SER A 351 30.43 13.46 1.79
CA SER A 351 31.33 12.42 1.28
C SER A 351 31.49 11.18 2.18
N TYR A 352 30.46 10.84 2.96
CA TYR A 352 30.46 9.60 3.75
C TYR A 352 30.12 8.41 2.86
N VAL A 353 30.80 7.29 3.09
CA VAL A 353 30.47 6.04 2.39
C VAL A 353 29.19 5.44 2.98
N HIS A 354 28.24 5.08 2.10
CA HIS A 354 27.00 4.41 2.50
C HIS A 354 27.20 2.91 2.69
N VAL A 355 27.07 2.43 3.92
CA VAL A 355 27.09 0.98 4.22
C VAL A 355 25.66 0.53 4.53
N ASN A 356 25.05 -0.17 3.58
CA ASN A 356 23.67 -0.63 3.69
C ASN A 356 23.56 -2.16 3.49
N GLN A 357 23.00 -2.85 4.48
CA GLN A 357 22.84 -4.30 4.45
C GLN A 357 21.82 -4.77 3.40
N ASP A 358 20.84 -3.97 2.99
CA ASP A 358 19.92 -4.36 1.91
C ASP A 358 20.69 -4.60 0.60
N THR A 359 21.74 -3.80 0.35
CA THR A 359 22.64 -3.96 -0.81
C THR A 359 23.69 -5.06 -0.56
N LEU A 360 24.28 -5.09 0.63
CA LEU A 360 25.39 -6.00 0.96
C LEU A 360 24.95 -7.39 1.42
N ARG A 361 23.65 -7.59 1.67
CA ARG A 361 22.95 -8.80 2.15
C ARG A 361 23.30 -9.29 3.55
N THR A 362 24.58 -9.34 3.93
CA THR A 362 25.03 -9.90 5.23
C THR A 362 25.73 -8.88 6.10
N ARG A 363 25.64 -9.07 7.42
CA ARG A 363 26.32 -8.21 8.40
C ARG A 363 27.84 -8.31 8.30
N GLU A 364 28.36 -9.51 8.03
CA GLU A 364 29.80 -9.75 7.88
C GLU A 364 30.37 -8.95 6.70
N LYS A 365 29.60 -8.82 5.61
CA LYS A 365 29.96 -7.96 4.48
C LYS A 365 29.91 -6.48 4.86
N CYS A 366 28.90 -6.05 5.62
CA CYS A 366 28.85 -4.67 6.13
C CYS A 366 30.07 -4.36 7.01
N LEU A 367 30.44 -5.25 7.94
CA LEU A 367 31.61 -5.07 8.80
C LEU A 367 32.92 -4.99 7.98
N ARG A 368 33.02 -5.78 6.91
CA ARG A 368 34.16 -5.71 5.98
C ARG A 368 34.24 -4.35 5.29
N VAL A 369 33.14 -3.90 4.69
CA VAL A 369 33.10 -2.59 4.02
C VAL A 369 33.44 -1.46 5.00
N VAL A 370 32.93 -1.51 6.23
CA VAL A 370 33.28 -0.52 7.27
C VAL A 370 34.79 -0.52 7.53
N ARG A 371 35.40 -1.70 7.70
CA ARG A 371 36.84 -1.82 7.90
C ARG A 371 37.62 -1.22 6.73
N ASP A 372 37.34 -1.68 5.51
CA ASP A 372 38.05 -1.26 4.31
C ASP A 372 37.92 0.26 4.11
N THR A 373 36.76 0.84 4.45
CA THR A 373 36.51 2.29 4.37
C THR A 373 37.35 3.07 5.38
N VAL A 374 37.37 2.63 6.63
CA VAL A 374 38.13 3.29 7.70
C VAL A 374 39.63 3.15 7.48
N ASP A 375 40.10 1.98 7.01
CA ASP A 375 41.50 1.74 6.65
C ASP A 375 41.95 2.65 5.49
N ALA A 376 41.02 3.01 4.59
CA ALA A 376 41.24 3.99 3.53
C ALA A 376 41.18 5.46 4.02
N GLY A 377 40.99 5.69 5.32
CA GLY A 377 40.91 7.04 5.92
C GLY A 377 39.59 7.76 5.65
N GLN A 378 38.54 7.04 5.25
CA GLN A 378 37.21 7.61 4.96
C GLN A 378 36.22 7.34 6.08
N SER A 379 35.25 8.24 6.25
CA SER A 379 34.13 8.07 7.17
C SER A 379 32.97 7.34 6.49
N CYS A 380 32.17 6.61 7.28
CA CYS A 380 31.04 5.86 6.76
C CYS A 380 29.80 5.95 7.66
N VAL A 381 28.64 5.77 7.04
CA VAL A 381 27.36 5.59 7.74
C VAL A 381 26.88 4.15 7.56
N VAL A 382 26.60 3.48 8.67
CA VAL A 382 25.97 2.16 8.66
C VAL A 382 24.44 2.32 8.77
N ASP A 383 23.79 2.36 7.61
CA ASP A 383 22.33 2.49 7.44
C ASP A 383 21.62 1.12 7.53
N ASN A 384 21.69 0.53 8.71
CA ASN A 384 20.97 -0.70 9.06
C ASN A 384 19.92 -0.41 10.14
N THR A 385 19.11 -1.42 10.50
CA THR A 385 18.08 -1.24 11.54
C THR A 385 18.67 -1.20 12.96
N ASN A 386 19.80 -1.88 13.18
CA ASN A 386 20.62 -1.86 14.41
C ASN A 386 19.81 -1.90 15.73
N ARG A 387 18.79 -2.77 15.73
CA ARG A 387 17.65 -2.76 16.67
C ARG A 387 18.01 -2.92 18.15
N ASP A 388 19.02 -3.73 18.45
CA ASP A 388 19.35 -4.19 19.80
C ASP A 388 20.84 -3.99 20.11
N ARG A 389 21.16 -4.01 21.41
CA ARG A 389 22.53 -3.80 21.91
C ARG A 389 23.51 -4.83 21.36
N ALA A 390 23.07 -6.08 21.22
CA ALA A 390 23.92 -7.16 20.69
C ALA A 390 24.33 -6.88 19.24
N THR A 391 23.41 -6.37 18.41
CA THR A 391 23.67 -6.00 17.02
C THR A 391 24.64 -4.81 16.95
N ARG A 392 24.40 -3.77 17.75
CA ARG A 392 25.26 -2.57 17.79
C ARG A 392 26.67 -2.88 18.28
N LYS A 393 26.81 -3.81 19.23
CA LYS A 393 28.10 -4.23 19.79
C LYS A 393 29.11 -4.63 18.71
N HIS A 394 28.68 -5.27 17.63
CA HIS A 394 29.58 -5.68 16.54
C HIS A 394 30.30 -4.48 15.88
N TYR A 395 29.61 -3.37 15.68
CA TYR A 395 30.19 -2.15 15.10
C TYR A 395 31.02 -1.38 16.11
N ILE A 396 30.59 -1.35 17.38
CA ILE A 396 31.35 -0.72 18.47
C ILE A 396 32.68 -1.45 18.70
N ASP A 397 32.68 -2.79 18.73
CA ASP A 397 33.91 -3.57 18.86
C ASP A 397 34.85 -3.38 17.65
N LEU A 398 34.27 -3.26 16.44
CA LEU A 398 35.04 -2.97 15.23
C LEU A 398 35.69 -1.58 15.31
N ALA A 399 34.95 -0.55 15.70
CA ALA A 399 35.46 0.80 15.87
C ALA A 399 36.66 0.84 16.84
N ARG A 400 36.53 0.16 17.99
CA ARG A 400 37.64 0.00 18.95
C ARG A 400 38.87 -0.68 18.34
N THR A 401 38.66 -1.72 17.54
CA THR A 401 39.74 -2.46 16.88
C THR A 401 40.49 -1.59 15.87
N LEU A 402 39.75 -0.71 15.17
CA LEU A 402 40.30 0.20 14.16
C LEU A 402 40.80 1.53 14.76
N ASN A 403 40.64 1.73 16.07
CA ASN A 403 40.89 3.02 16.74
C ASN A 403 40.16 4.19 16.06
N ALA A 404 38.94 3.94 15.57
CA ALA A 404 38.09 4.91 14.90
C ALA A 404 36.97 5.39 15.84
N ARG A 405 36.57 6.65 15.68
CA ARG A 405 35.43 7.21 16.42
C ARG A 405 34.13 6.54 15.97
N ILE A 406 33.20 6.31 16.90
CA ILE A 406 31.85 5.82 16.62
C ILE A 406 30.77 6.68 17.30
N ARG A 407 29.80 7.14 16.51
CA ARG A 407 28.61 7.89 16.97
C ARG A 407 27.32 7.15 16.64
N CYS A 408 26.24 7.54 17.31
CA CYS A 408 24.92 6.95 17.09
C CYS A 408 23.88 8.02 16.75
N ILE A 409 23.11 7.77 15.68
CA ILE A 409 21.92 8.54 15.34
C ILE A 409 20.70 7.63 15.47
N TYR A 410 19.83 7.96 16.41
CA TYR A 410 18.65 7.20 16.77
C TYR A 410 17.38 7.82 16.19
N PHE A 411 16.73 7.13 15.26
CA PHE A 411 15.47 7.54 14.65
C PHE A 411 14.31 7.08 15.53
N ASP A 412 13.86 7.97 16.41
CA ASP A 412 12.71 7.73 17.26
C ASP A 412 11.42 8.16 16.54
N VAL A 413 11.10 7.39 15.49
CA VAL A 413 9.90 7.56 14.69
C VAL A 413 8.83 6.57 15.15
N PRO A 414 7.60 7.02 15.47
CA PRO A 414 6.56 6.12 15.95
C PRO A 414 6.18 5.03 14.93
N LYS A 415 5.76 3.86 15.42
CA LYS A 415 5.39 2.70 14.57
C LYS A 415 4.37 3.04 13.50
N HIS A 416 3.31 3.78 13.84
CA HIS A 416 2.27 4.17 12.89
C HIS A 416 2.80 5.08 11.79
N VAL A 417 3.78 5.95 12.09
CA VAL A 417 4.45 6.77 11.07
C VAL A 417 5.31 5.92 10.16
N CYS A 418 6.07 4.96 10.69
CA CYS A 418 6.88 4.05 9.87
C CYS A 418 5.99 3.21 8.92
N VAL A 419 4.86 2.71 9.41
CA VAL A 419 3.88 1.97 8.58
C VAL A 419 3.31 2.88 7.49
N HIS A 420 2.92 4.11 7.86
CA HIS A 420 2.43 5.10 6.91
C HIS A 420 3.46 5.45 5.83
N ASN A 421 4.70 5.76 6.23
CA ASN A 421 5.82 6.03 5.32
C ASN A 421 6.09 4.85 4.38
N ASN A 422 6.02 3.61 4.88
CA ASN A 422 6.19 2.41 4.08
C ASN A 422 5.13 2.31 2.98
N HIS A 423 3.85 2.54 3.31
CA HIS A 423 2.78 2.57 2.33
C HIS A 423 2.91 3.72 1.34
N PHE A 424 3.16 4.94 1.83
CA PHE A 424 3.31 6.13 0.99
C PHE A 424 4.40 5.92 -0.06
N ARG A 425 5.60 5.49 0.36
CA ARG A 425 6.73 5.26 -0.54
C ARG A 425 6.49 4.14 -1.54
N ALA A 426 5.77 3.08 -1.14
CA ALA A 426 5.48 1.96 -2.02
C ALA A 426 4.48 2.30 -3.12
N HIS A 427 3.51 3.18 -2.83
CA HIS A 427 2.41 3.51 -3.75
C HIS A 427 2.59 4.83 -4.50
N HIS A 428 3.25 5.82 -3.89
CA HIS A 428 3.40 7.18 -4.41
C HIS A 428 4.85 7.63 -4.57
N GLY A 429 5.82 6.89 -4.00
CA GLY A 429 7.23 7.15 -4.23
C GLY A 429 7.69 6.63 -5.61
N PRO A 430 8.83 7.15 -6.13
CA PRO A 430 9.71 8.15 -5.51
C PRO A 430 9.19 9.58 -5.65
N THR A 431 9.43 10.44 -4.65
CA THR A 431 8.98 11.84 -4.67
C THR A 431 10.03 12.82 -5.21
N SER A 432 11.20 12.33 -5.58
CA SER A 432 12.25 13.06 -6.30
C SER A 432 12.97 12.12 -7.28
N SER A 433 13.72 12.68 -8.23
CA SER A 433 14.54 11.91 -9.17
C SER A 433 15.65 11.09 -8.52
N GLU A 434 16.02 11.43 -7.28
CA GLU A 434 17.10 10.80 -6.52
C GLU A 434 16.60 9.61 -5.68
N GLU A 435 15.28 9.45 -5.52
CA GLU A 435 14.73 8.33 -4.75
C GLU A 435 14.43 7.12 -5.66
N VAL A 436 14.77 5.93 -5.17
CA VAL A 436 14.42 4.67 -5.82
C VAL A 436 13.03 4.21 -5.36
N LYS A 437 12.16 3.83 -6.30
CA LYS A 437 10.86 3.22 -5.99
C LYS A 437 11.05 1.99 -5.09
N ARG A 438 10.40 1.98 -3.93
CA ARG A 438 10.48 0.87 -2.97
C ARG A 438 9.24 -0.02 -3.08
N SER A 439 9.40 -1.31 -2.82
CA SER A 439 8.26 -2.21 -2.61
C SER A 439 7.71 -2.05 -1.19
N LEU A 440 6.45 -2.43 -1.01
CA LEU A 440 5.83 -2.43 0.31
C LEU A 440 6.53 -3.46 1.21
N LEU A 441 7.09 -3.00 2.33
CA LEU A 441 7.65 -3.91 3.33
C LEU A 441 6.53 -4.62 4.09
N PRO A 442 6.70 -5.91 4.45
CA PRO A 442 5.75 -6.61 5.30
C PRO A 442 5.59 -5.89 6.65
N TYR A 443 4.36 -5.74 7.12
CA TYR A 443 4.06 -5.13 8.43
C TYR A 443 4.82 -5.82 9.57
N THR A 444 4.98 -7.15 9.49
CA THR A 444 5.73 -7.95 10.47
C THR A 444 7.20 -7.54 10.59
N ALA A 445 7.83 -7.01 9.54
CA ALA A 445 9.21 -6.53 9.59
C ALA A 445 9.35 -5.22 10.40
N ILE A 446 8.34 -4.34 10.32
CA ILE A 446 8.29 -3.13 11.15
C ILE A 446 7.93 -3.53 12.58
N GLU A 447 6.92 -4.38 12.75
CA GLU A 447 6.45 -4.83 14.06
C GLU A 447 7.52 -5.56 14.88
N SER A 448 8.28 -6.48 14.27
CA SER A 448 9.35 -7.19 14.96
C SER A 448 10.43 -6.24 15.45
N TRP A 449 10.78 -5.21 14.67
CA TRP A 449 11.75 -4.20 15.10
C TRP A 449 11.29 -3.47 16.36
N PHE A 450 10.04 -3.04 16.43
CA PHE A 450 9.52 -2.34 17.62
C PHE A 450 9.40 -3.27 18.84
N LYS A 451 9.09 -4.55 18.63
CA LYS A 451 9.00 -5.54 19.70
C LYS A 451 10.37 -5.78 20.37
N ASP A 452 11.42 -5.85 19.57
CA ASP A 452 12.76 -6.24 20.03
C ASP A 452 13.70 -5.02 20.24
N ARG A 453 13.18 -3.80 20.05
CA ARG A 453 13.94 -2.53 20.15
C ARG A 453 14.52 -2.36 21.54
N GLN A 454 15.80 -2.03 21.59
CA GLN A 454 16.47 -1.50 22.79
C GLN A 454 17.02 -0.11 22.46
N PRO A 455 16.52 0.97 23.09
CA PRO A 455 17.03 2.33 22.87
C PRO A 455 18.56 2.37 23.03
N PRO A 456 19.29 3.00 22.08
CA PRO A 456 20.74 3.11 22.18
C PRO A 456 21.14 4.02 23.33
N ARG A 457 22.23 3.70 24.02
CA ARG A 457 22.80 4.54 25.08
C ARG A 457 24.29 4.77 24.88
N ARG A 458 24.78 5.93 25.35
CA ARG A 458 26.21 6.29 25.26
C ARG A 458 27.09 5.23 25.91
N GLU A 459 26.68 4.68 27.06
CA GLU A 459 27.41 3.64 27.82
C GLU A 459 27.61 2.32 27.05
N GLU A 460 26.97 2.13 25.90
CA GLU A 460 27.30 0.99 25.02
C GLU A 460 28.72 1.09 24.45
N GLY A 461 29.27 2.31 24.40
CA GLY A 461 30.61 2.61 23.92
C GLY A 461 30.64 3.59 22.76
N PHE A 462 29.68 4.53 22.67
CA PHE A 462 29.72 5.61 21.70
C PHE A 462 30.56 6.78 22.23
N ASP A 463 31.32 7.42 21.35
CA ASP A 463 32.25 8.51 21.71
C ASP A 463 31.55 9.85 21.97
N ALA A 464 30.27 9.97 21.59
CA ALA A 464 29.45 11.16 21.78
C ALA A 464 28.07 10.79 22.34
N GLU A 465 27.33 11.81 22.76
CA GLU A 465 25.90 11.66 23.06
C GLU A 465 25.14 11.13 21.85
N VAL A 466 24.11 10.33 22.12
CA VAL A 466 23.25 9.80 21.06
C VAL A 466 22.42 10.96 20.51
N VAL A 467 22.42 11.14 19.19
CA VAL A 467 21.56 12.11 18.52
C VAL A 467 20.22 11.44 18.22
N ARG A 468 19.15 11.89 18.89
CA ARG A 468 17.78 11.42 18.68
C ARG A 468 17.11 12.24 17.58
N VAL A 469 16.84 11.62 16.45
CA VAL A 469 16.06 12.21 15.35
C VAL A 469 14.59 11.85 15.55
N VAL A 470 13.75 12.86 15.76
CA VAL A 470 12.30 12.71 15.81
C VAL A 470 11.68 13.04 14.45
N TRP A 471 10.55 12.40 14.17
CA TRP A 471 9.87 12.55 12.89
C TRP A 471 9.37 13.99 12.65
N GLY A 472 9.63 14.50 11.45
CA GLY A 472 9.07 15.74 10.92
C GLY A 472 9.05 15.66 9.40
N TRP A 473 8.03 16.23 8.77
CA TRP A 473 7.94 16.27 7.31
C TRP A 473 9.03 17.19 6.74
N SER A 474 9.90 16.64 5.89
CA SER A 474 10.94 17.38 5.17
C SER A 474 11.04 16.86 3.75
N GLY A 475 11.11 17.79 2.79
CA GLY A 475 11.19 17.47 1.36
C GLY A 475 9.84 17.20 0.71
N GLY A 476 9.69 17.65 -0.53
CA GLY A 476 8.49 17.51 -1.35
C GLY A 476 7.80 18.85 -1.64
N ASP A 477 7.13 18.94 -2.79
CA ASP A 477 6.24 20.05 -3.10
C ASP A 477 4.90 19.91 -2.34
N GLU A 478 4.04 20.94 -2.46
CA GLU A 478 2.75 20.98 -1.77
C GLU A 478 1.83 19.81 -2.16
N GLU A 479 1.97 19.28 -3.38
CA GLU A 479 1.15 18.18 -3.89
C GLU A 479 1.58 16.84 -3.27
N VAL A 480 2.89 16.61 -3.12
CA VAL A 480 3.44 15.46 -2.40
C VAL A 480 3.00 15.50 -0.93
N GLU A 481 3.01 16.67 -0.29
CA GLU A 481 2.54 16.81 1.09
C GLU A 481 1.02 16.51 1.21
N LYS A 482 0.20 16.99 0.27
CA LYS A 482 -1.23 16.65 0.21
C LYS A 482 -1.45 15.16 0.07
N MET A 483 -0.69 14.49 -0.80
CA MET A 483 -0.75 13.04 -0.94
C MET A 483 -0.33 12.33 0.36
N TYR A 484 0.77 12.75 0.98
CA TYR A 484 1.24 12.16 2.22
C TYR A 484 0.21 12.23 3.36
N LYS A 485 -0.60 13.30 3.38
CA LYS A 485 -1.67 13.45 4.37
C LYS A 485 -2.81 12.44 4.18
N MET A 486 -2.96 11.77 3.03
CA MET A 486 -4.04 10.79 2.79
C MET A 486 -3.92 9.53 3.66
N TYR A 487 -4.99 8.76 3.76
CA TYR A 487 -4.99 7.42 4.35
C TYR A 487 -4.51 6.37 3.34
N TYR A 488 -3.61 5.48 3.76
CA TYR A 488 -3.12 4.39 2.92
C TYR A 488 -3.41 2.98 3.44
N HIS A 489 -3.72 2.87 4.72
CA HIS A 489 -3.95 1.63 5.45
C HIS A 489 -5.03 1.83 6.50
#